data_AF-A0A0A1NFM5-F1
#
_entry.id   AF-A0A0A1NFM5-F1
#
_cell.length_a   1.000
_cell.length_b   1.000
_cell.length_c   1.000
_cell.angle_alpha   90.00
_cell.angle_beta   90.00
_cell.angle_gamma   90.00
#
_symmetry.space_group_name_H-M   'P 1'
#
loop_
_entity.id
_entity.type
_entity.pdbx_description
1 polymer ?
#
loop_
_entity_poly.entity_id
_entity_poly.type
_entity_poly.pdbx_seq_one_letter_code
_entity_poly.pdbx_strand_id
1 'polypeptide(L)'
;MSFQAAAFAFLFPGNAMTNSILATAYISIFPNLLLYFVPPDIDTGALNVLVSFAVGGLLGDVFLHLLPHAFLGEHTEENAVITIDNQKNVLIGTGLFVGLFFFFFMDKMMRVVNGGSGHSHGHDHSHSHDVKEVGTSSSVKNDDNEKEGLRQRKTTDKKKEEQDKMTAKNQQGIKLSAYLNLLADFTHNMTDGLAMAASFYASPAVGATTAVAVFFHEIPHEVGDYAILVQSGFSKKKAMMAQFTTAVGAFLGTFIGIMIEESSLSSGIQEKASAITSTGLLGTDLRVGDLVIPFAAGGFLYIATVGVIPELLDVTGNLKKDRKQAFTEFAAMLVGLGLMFVIAWNDIAA
;
A
#
# COMPACT_ATOMS: atom_id res chain seq x y z
N MET A 1 -20.81 20.11 -22.14
CA MET A 1 -20.44 18.99 -21.26
C MET A 1 -19.41 18.16 -22.02
N SER A 2 -18.18 18.08 -21.50
CA SER A 2 -17.12 17.25 -22.08
C SER A 2 -17.49 15.76 -21.97
N PHE A 3 -16.84 14.90 -22.76
CA PHE A 3 -17.02 13.44 -22.64
C PHE A 3 -16.72 12.95 -21.22
N GLN A 4 -15.67 13.49 -20.58
CA GLN A 4 -15.30 13.20 -19.20
C GLN A 4 -16.42 13.56 -18.22
N ALA A 5 -16.97 14.78 -18.31
CA ALA A 5 -18.06 15.19 -17.44
C ALA A 5 -19.32 14.32 -17.60
N ALA A 6 -19.64 13.91 -18.84
CA ALA A 6 -20.75 13.00 -19.09
C ALA A 6 -20.49 11.60 -18.52
N ALA A 7 -19.26 11.09 -18.63
CA ALA A 7 -18.87 9.82 -18.05
C ALA A 7 -18.91 9.85 -16.52
N PHE A 8 -18.41 10.92 -15.89
CA PHE A 8 -18.45 11.09 -14.43
C PHE A 8 -19.88 11.21 -13.92
N ALA A 9 -20.74 11.97 -14.58
CA ALA A 9 -22.15 12.06 -14.21
C ALA A 9 -22.89 10.72 -14.36
N PHE A 10 -22.52 9.90 -15.36
CA PHE A 10 -23.07 8.56 -15.53
C PHE A 10 -22.58 7.59 -14.44
N LEU A 11 -21.29 7.63 -14.13
CA LEU A 11 -20.68 6.75 -13.13
C LEU A 11 -21.07 7.15 -11.70
N PHE A 12 -21.29 8.43 -11.43
CA PHE A 12 -21.53 8.97 -10.08
C PHE A 12 -22.77 9.88 -10.06
N PRO A 13 -23.99 9.33 -10.24
CA PRO A 13 -25.22 10.12 -10.42
C PRO A 13 -25.84 10.62 -9.10
N GLY A 14 -25.32 10.19 -7.96
CA GLY A 14 -25.88 10.46 -6.64
C GLY A 14 -25.38 11.75 -5.99
N ASN A 15 -25.68 11.88 -4.70
CA ASN A 15 -25.05 12.89 -3.83
C ASN A 15 -23.66 12.42 -3.35
N ALA A 16 -22.93 13.29 -2.64
CA ALA A 16 -21.59 12.99 -2.14
C ALA A 16 -21.51 11.65 -1.40
N MET A 17 -22.43 11.41 -0.45
CA MET A 17 -22.52 10.14 0.29
C MET A 17 -22.71 8.92 -0.64
N THR A 18 -23.68 8.99 -1.54
CA THR A 18 -24.02 7.88 -2.44
C THR A 18 -22.86 7.59 -3.39
N ASN A 19 -22.26 8.65 -3.96
CA ASN A 19 -21.14 8.53 -4.87
C ASN A 19 -19.89 8.01 -4.18
N SER A 20 -19.64 8.39 -2.93
CA SER A 20 -18.54 7.84 -2.12
C SER A 20 -18.68 6.32 -1.98
N ILE A 21 -19.86 5.84 -1.57
CA ILE A 21 -20.12 4.40 -1.39
C ILE A 21 -20.02 3.65 -2.73
N LEU A 22 -20.55 4.24 -3.80
CA LEU A 22 -20.51 3.67 -5.14
C LEU A 22 -19.08 3.57 -5.68
N ALA A 23 -18.28 4.63 -5.51
CA ALA A 23 -16.88 4.65 -5.88
C ALA A 23 -16.09 3.60 -5.11
N THR A 24 -16.30 3.50 -3.80
CA THR A 24 -15.71 2.44 -2.96
C THR A 24 -16.07 1.05 -3.46
N ALA A 25 -17.33 0.83 -3.84
CA ALA A 25 -17.73 -0.43 -4.46
C ALA A 25 -16.99 -0.69 -5.77
N TYR A 26 -16.76 0.32 -6.60
CA TYR A 26 -16.04 0.17 -7.86
C TYR A 26 -14.56 -0.19 -7.65
N ILE A 27 -13.85 0.57 -6.81
CA ILE A 27 -12.43 0.34 -6.54
C ILE A 27 -12.18 -0.97 -5.79
N SER A 28 -13.14 -1.46 -5.00
CA SER A 28 -12.97 -2.73 -4.30
C SER A 28 -13.44 -3.95 -5.11
N ILE A 29 -14.58 -3.88 -5.81
CA ILE A 29 -15.16 -5.07 -6.45
C ILE A 29 -14.46 -5.39 -7.77
N PHE A 30 -14.26 -4.41 -8.64
CA PHE A 30 -13.79 -4.67 -10.00
C PHE A 30 -12.33 -5.17 -10.03
N PRO A 31 -11.35 -4.55 -9.34
CA PRO A 31 -9.99 -5.08 -9.27
C PRO A 31 -9.94 -6.52 -8.72
N ASN A 32 -10.70 -6.80 -7.66
CA ASN A 32 -10.82 -8.15 -7.10
C ASN A 32 -11.41 -9.17 -8.08
N LEU A 33 -12.41 -8.78 -8.88
CA LEU A 33 -12.97 -9.64 -9.92
C LEU A 33 -11.96 -9.90 -11.05
N LEU A 34 -11.11 -8.92 -11.38
CA LEU A 34 -10.06 -9.08 -12.40
C LEU A 34 -9.05 -10.17 -12.01
N LEU A 35 -8.79 -10.39 -10.71
CA LEU A 35 -7.94 -11.48 -10.21
C LEU A 35 -8.41 -12.88 -10.67
N TYR A 36 -9.70 -13.04 -11.00
CA TYR A 36 -10.18 -14.29 -11.58
C TYR A 36 -9.49 -14.65 -12.90
N PHE A 37 -9.14 -13.64 -13.71
CA PHE A 37 -8.46 -13.83 -14.99
C PHE A 37 -6.95 -13.89 -14.87
N VAL A 38 -6.41 -13.53 -13.70
CA VAL A 38 -4.97 -13.54 -13.45
C VAL A 38 -4.49 -14.95 -13.14
N PRO A 39 -3.48 -15.47 -13.85
CA PRO A 39 -2.92 -16.79 -13.58
C PRO A 39 -2.18 -16.82 -12.23
N PRO A 40 -2.06 -17.98 -11.55
CA PRO A 40 -1.33 -18.07 -10.28
C PRO A 40 0.19 -17.86 -10.41
N ASP A 41 0.76 -18.06 -11.60
CA ASP A 41 2.18 -18.03 -11.92
C ASP A 41 2.55 -16.76 -12.70
N ILE A 42 2.37 -15.60 -12.07
CA ILE A 42 2.70 -14.30 -12.68
C ILE A 42 4.23 -14.15 -12.75
N ASP A 43 4.74 -13.75 -13.92
CA ASP A 43 6.14 -13.36 -14.08
C ASP A 43 6.44 -12.10 -13.26
N THR A 44 7.49 -12.14 -12.43
CA THR A 44 7.86 -11.03 -11.55
C THR A 44 8.20 -9.75 -12.33
N GLY A 45 8.71 -9.87 -13.56
CA GLY A 45 8.98 -8.71 -14.40
C GLY A 45 7.69 -8.03 -14.87
N ALA A 46 6.67 -8.81 -15.25
CA ALA A 46 5.34 -8.27 -15.57
C ALA A 46 4.66 -7.64 -14.36
N LEU A 47 4.81 -8.24 -13.18
CA LEU A 47 4.30 -7.68 -11.92
C LEU A 47 4.94 -6.31 -11.64
N ASN A 48 6.27 -6.22 -11.68
CA ASN A 48 6.96 -4.95 -11.43
C ASN A 48 6.57 -3.84 -12.41
N VAL A 49 6.33 -4.17 -13.69
CA VAL A 49 5.85 -3.20 -14.69
C VAL A 49 4.45 -2.68 -14.32
N LEU A 50 3.55 -3.58 -13.89
CA LEU A 50 2.21 -3.23 -13.45
C LEU A 50 2.25 -2.36 -12.18
N VAL A 51 3.07 -2.74 -11.21
CA VAL A 51 3.31 -2.00 -9.96
C VAL A 51 3.94 -0.62 -10.25
N SER A 52 4.86 -0.53 -11.21
CA SER A 52 5.45 0.75 -11.63
C SER A 52 4.42 1.70 -12.21
N PHE A 53 3.48 1.19 -13.02
CA PHE A 53 2.33 1.96 -13.50
C PHE A 53 1.47 2.48 -12.34
N ALA A 54 1.16 1.63 -11.35
CA ALA A 54 0.45 2.03 -10.13
C ALA A 54 1.17 3.18 -9.40
N VAL A 55 2.47 3.06 -9.16
CA VAL A 55 3.27 4.10 -8.50
C VAL A 55 3.20 5.42 -9.25
N GLY A 56 3.30 5.38 -10.59
CA GLY A 56 3.15 6.57 -11.44
C GLY A 56 1.77 7.21 -11.32
N GLY A 57 0.70 6.41 -11.29
CA GLY A 57 -0.66 6.87 -11.08
C GLY A 57 -0.88 7.43 -9.67
N LEU A 58 -0.49 6.71 -8.62
CA LEU A 58 -0.64 7.11 -7.23
C LEU A 58 0.14 8.41 -6.92
N LEU A 59 1.41 8.51 -7.34
CA LEU A 59 2.18 9.75 -7.18
C LEU A 59 1.64 10.88 -8.05
N GLY A 60 1.13 10.55 -9.25
CA GLY A 60 0.46 11.51 -10.12
C GLY A 60 -0.77 12.12 -9.47
N ASP A 61 -1.62 11.31 -8.82
CA ASP A 61 -2.78 11.78 -8.06
C ASP A 61 -2.37 12.69 -6.90
N VAL A 62 -1.40 12.25 -6.09
CA VAL A 62 -0.89 13.04 -4.96
C VAL A 62 -0.37 14.41 -5.43
N PHE A 63 0.53 14.45 -6.41
CA PHE A 63 1.22 15.69 -6.79
C PHE A 63 0.44 16.60 -7.74
N LEU A 64 -0.36 16.03 -8.64
CA LEU A 64 -1.04 16.79 -9.70
C LEU A 64 -2.50 17.10 -9.36
N HIS A 65 -3.07 16.43 -8.37
CA HIS A 65 -4.49 16.55 -8.04
C HIS A 65 -4.74 16.83 -6.55
N LEU A 66 -4.39 15.91 -5.64
CA LEU A 66 -4.72 16.05 -4.21
C LEU A 66 -3.97 17.20 -3.52
N LEU A 67 -2.67 17.37 -3.79
CA LEU A 67 -1.88 18.44 -3.19
C LEU A 67 -2.30 19.83 -3.66
N PRO A 68 -2.42 20.11 -4.97
CA PRO A 68 -2.96 21.37 -5.45
C PRO A 68 -4.33 21.67 -4.83
N HIS A 69 -5.24 20.69 -4.82
CA HIS A 69 -6.57 20.86 -4.24
C HIS A 69 -6.52 21.18 -2.74
N ALA A 70 -5.69 20.46 -1.97
CA ALA A 70 -5.54 20.69 -0.54
C ALA A 70 -5.07 22.12 -0.20
N PHE A 71 -4.12 22.67 -0.97
CA PHE A 71 -3.55 23.99 -0.70
C PHE A 71 -4.31 25.16 -1.36
N LEU A 72 -4.98 24.93 -2.49
CA LEU A 72 -5.61 25.98 -3.29
C LEU A 72 -7.14 25.98 -3.19
N GLY A 73 -7.75 24.89 -2.73
CA GLY A 73 -9.20 24.71 -2.70
C GLY A 73 -9.82 24.56 -4.09
N GLU A 74 -11.14 24.76 -4.18
CA GLU A 74 -11.88 24.69 -5.44
C GLU A 74 -11.95 26.08 -6.11
N HIS A 75 -11.54 26.17 -7.38
CA HIS A 75 -11.61 27.40 -8.18
C HIS A 75 -12.99 27.56 -8.80
N THR A 76 -14.00 27.93 -7.99
CA THR A 76 -15.39 28.01 -8.47
C THR A 76 -15.75 29.32 -9.19
N GLU A 77 -14.90 30.36 -9.18
CA GLU A 77 -15.14 31.58 -9.94
C GLU A 77 -13.89 32.11 -10.66
N GLU A 78 -14.07 32.64 -11.88
CA GLU A 78 -13.03 33.26 -12.73
C GLU A 78 -12.23 34.39 -12.04
N ASN A 79 -12.67 34.85 -10.86
CA ASN A 79 -12.03 35.88 -10.04
C ASN A 79 -11.86 35.48 -8.56
N ALA A 80 -11.70 34.18 -8.26
CA ALA A 80 -11.40 33.74 -6.89
C ALA A 80 -10.06 34.33 -6.41
N VAL A 81 -10.14 35.29 -5.48
CA VAL A 81 -8.95 35.85 -4.81
C VAL A 81 -8.41 34.77 -3.88
N ILE A 82 -7.28 34.15 -4.26
CA ILE A 82 -6.56 33.20 -3.41
C ILE A 82 -5.97 33.99 -2.23
N THR A 83 -6.66 34.01 -1.10
CA THR A 83 -6.10 34.53 0.15
C THR A 83 -5.11 33.49 0.69
N ILE A 84 -3.82 33.80 0.59
CA ILE A 84 -2.75 32.96 1.15
C ILE A 84 -2.77 33.12 2.67
N ASP A 85 -3.42 32.18 3.36
CA ASP A 85 -3.31 32.06 4.81
C ASP A 85 -2.16 31.09 5.17
N ASN A 86 -1.08 31.66 5.71
CA ASN A 86 0.09 30.88 6.11
C ASN A 86 -0.24 29.88 7.23
N GLN A 87 -1.13 30.22 8.16
CA GLN A 87 -1.50 29.31 9.26
C GLN A 87 -2.29 28.13 8.71
N LYS A 88 -3.25 28.38 7.81
CA LYS A 88 -3.99 27.34 7.08
C LYS A 88 -3.06 26.38 6.35
N ASN A 89 -2.10 26.90 5.59
CA ASN A 89 -1.15 26.08 4.83
C ASN A 89 -0.26 25.22 5.75
N VAL A 90 0.13 25.75 6.93
CA VAL A 90 0.86 24.97 7.94
C VAL A 90 0.00 23.82 8.47
N LEU A 91 -1.30 24.03 8.69
CA LEU A 91 -2.21 22.99 9.15
C LEU A 91 -2.44 21.91 8.07
N ILE A 92 -2.62 22.29 6.81
CA ILE A 92 -2.71 21.36 5.68
C ILE A 92 -1.44 20.51 5.57
N GLY A 93 -0.26 21.16 5.60
CA GLY A 93 1.02 20.46 5.58
C GLY A 93 1.20 19.52 6.79
N THR A 94 0.67 19.90 7.95
CA THR A 94 0.64 19.05 9.13
C THR A 94 -0.26 17.83 8.93
N GLY A 95 -1.44 18.00 8.32
CA GLY A 95 -2.34 16.89 7.96
C GLY A 95 -1.66 15.87 7.05
N LEU A 96 -0.94 16.35 6.03
CA LEU A 96 -0.13 15.50 5.15
C LEU A 96 0.96 14.74 5.92
N PHE A 97 1.71 15.43 6.78
CA PHE A 97 2.72 14.78 7.59
C PHE A 97 2.12 13.74 8.54
N VAL A 98 0.98 14.03 9.15
CA VAL A 98 0.25 13.09 10.04
C VAL A 98 -0.19 11.85 9.26
N GLY A 99 -0.69 12.00 8.04
CA GLY A 99 -1.02 10.88 7.14
C GLY A 99 0.17 10.00 6.84
N LEU A 100 1.27 10.59 6.39
CA LEU A 100 2.52 9.88 6.12
C LEU A 100 3.04 9.17 7.37
N PHE A 101 3.03 9.86 8.51
CA PHE A 101 3.52 9.33 9.78
C PHE A 101 2.62 8.23 10.34
N PHE A 102 1.31 8.31 10.13
CA PHE A 102 0.36 7.26 10.51
C PHE A 102 0.69 5.95 9.79
N PHE A 103 0.90 6.00 8.48
CA PHE A 103 1.28 4.82 7.70
C PHE A 103 2.66 4.28 8.07
N PHE A 104 3.63 5.17 8.31
CA PHE A 104 4.93 4.77 8.87
C PHE A 104 4.78 4.05 10.22
N PHE A 105 4.02 4.63 11.14
CA PHE A 105 3.80 4.08 12.46
C PHE A 105 3.14 2.71 12.35
N MET A 106 2.13 2.58 11.50
CA MET A 106 1.45 1.33 11.24
C MET A 106 2.39 0.26 10.69
N ASP A 107 3.11 0.55 9.59
CA ASP A 107 4.07 -0.39 8.99
C ASP A 107 5.15 -0.79 10.03
N LYS A 108 5.66 0.17 10.81
CA LYS A 108 6.60 -0.09 11.88
C LYS A 108 6.03 -1.01 12.96
N MET A 109 4.80 -0.74 13.43
CA MET A 109 4.14 -1.56 14.44
C MET A 109 3.89 -2.97 13.92
N MET A 110 3.47 -3.13 12.67
CA MET A 110 3.31 -4.45 12.05
C MET A 110 4.63 -5.23 12.08
N ARG A 111 5.76 -4.61 11.72
CA ARG A 111 7.09 -5.25 11.77
C ARG A 111 7.55 -5.59 13.19
N VAL A 112 7.21 -4.76 14.18
CA VAL A 112 7.54 -4.99 15.60
C VAL A 112 6.72 -6.14 16.16
N VAL A 113 5.42 -6.17 15.92
CA VAL A 113 4.53 -7.29 16.30
C VAL A 113 5.01 -8.60 15.68
N ASN A 114 5.69 -8.52 14.53
CA ASN A 114 6.26 -9.66 13.82
C ASN A 114 7.60 -10.17 14.36
N GLY A 115 8.14 -9.60 15.43
CA GLY A 115 9.40 -10.06 16.03
C GLY A 115 10.66 -9.79 15.20
N GLY A 116 10.64 -8.79 14.32
CA GLY A 116 11.85 -8.26 13.68
C GLY A 116 12.60 -9.18 12.71
N SER A 117 11.99 -10.26 12.19
CA SER A 117 12.59 -11.05 11.09
C SER A 117 12.31 -10.42 9.71
N GLY A 118 12.74 -9.18 9.52
CA GLY A 118 13.07 -8.67 8.19
C GLY A 118 14.50 -9.10 7.87
N HIS A 119 14.70 -9.85 6.80
CA HIS A 119 15.98 -10.47 6.45
C HIS A 119 17.13 -9.44 6.35
N SER A 120 18.19 -9.64 7.14
CA SER A 120 19.55 -9.29 6.74
C SER A 120 20.29 -10.58 6.37
N HIS A 121 20.44 -10.84 5.07
CA HIS A 121 21.40 -11.82 4.58
C HIS A 121 22.78 -11.16 4.50
N GLY A 122 23.67 -11.54 5.41
CA GLY A 122 25.06 -11.11 5.44
C GLY A 122 25.94 -12.09 6.21
N HIS A 123 26.41 -13.11 5.49
CA HIS A 123 27.59 -13.96 5.72
C HIS A 123 27.67 -14.92 6.93
N ASP A 124 27.95 -16.18 6.56
CA ASP A 124 28.89 -17.14 7.17
C ASP A 124 29.48 -16.80 8.54
N HIS A 125 29.42 -17.75 9.47
CA HIS A 125 30.59 -18.37 10.10
C HIS A 125 30.16 -19.52 11.01
N SER A 126 30.27 -20.75 10.51
CA SER A 126 30.39 -21.93 11.37
C SER A 126 31.79 -21.94 11.99
N HIS A 127 31.90 -21.68 13.28
CA HIS A 127 33.08 -22.06 14.06
C HIS A 127 32.73 -23.25 14.94
N SER A 128 32.92 -24.46 14.41
CA SER A 128 33.19 -25.62 15.26
C SER A 128 34.66 -25.55 15.64
N HIS A 129 34.95 -25.33 16.92
CA HIS A 129 36.28 -25.56 17.47
C HIS A 129 36.56 -27.07 17.46
N ASP A 130 37.26 -27.53 16.43
CA ASP A 130 38.02 -28.77 16.46
C ASP A 130 39.45 -28.41 16.91
N VAL A 131 39.73 -28.62 18.19
CA VAL A 131 41.07 -28.47 18.75
C VAL A 131 41.88 -29.70 18.32
N LYS A 132 42.70 -29.55 17.29
CA LYS A 132 43.85 -30.43 17.06
C LYS A 132 45.11 -29.71 17.55
N GLU A 133 45.51 -30.01 18.79
CA GLU A 133 46.91 -29.82 19.19
C GLU A 133 47.76 -30.94 18.57
N VAL A 134 48.85 -30.53 17.93
CA VAL A 134 49.92 -31.40 17.46
C VAL A 134 51.07 -31.31 18.45
N GLY A 135 51.48 -32.45 19.01
CA GLY A 135 52.62 -32.53 19.92
C GLY A 135 53.07 -33.97 20.23
N THR A 136 53.84 -34.54 19.30
CA THR A 136 55.00 -35.45 19.51
C THR A 136 55.00 -36.54 20.60
N SER A 137 55.29 -37.78 20.13
CA SER A 137 56.26 -38.77 20.64
C SER A 137 55.75 -40.14 21.20
N SER A 138 56.29 -41.20 20.57
CA SER A 138 56.63 -42.55 21.07
C SER A 138 55.59 -43.45 21.78
N SER A 139 55.20 -44.56 21.14
CA SER A 139 55.64 -45.94 21.50
C SER A 139 54.67 -47.06 21.02
N VAL A 140 55.21 -47.96 20.18
CA VAL A 140 55.18 -49.44 20.16
C VAL A 140 53.97 -50.25 20.71
N LYS A 141 53.35 -51.06 19.79
CA LYS A 141 52.69 -52.40 19.92
C LYS A 141 51.46 -52.56 20.86
N ASN A 142 50.50 -53.47 20.71
CA ASN A 142 50.31 -54.76 20.01
C ASN A 142 48.79 -55.08 19.96
N ASP A 143 48.40 -55.99 19.04
CA ASP A 143 47.30 -56.99 19.06
C ASP A 143 46.03 -56.82 19.94
N ASP A 144 44.84 -56.98 19.35
CA ASP A 144 44.05 -58.23 19.37
C ASP A 144 42.54 -58.03 19.04
N ASN A 145 41.94 -59.14 18.59
CA ASN A 145 40.54 -59.38 18.20
C ASN A 145 39.44 -58.79 19.11
N GLU A 146 38.29 -58.41 18.54
CA GLU A 146 37.01 -59.16 18.66
C GLU A 146 35.78 -58.40 18.10
N LYS A 147 34.71 -59.16 17.90
CA LYS A 147 33.49 -58.93 17.10
C LYS A 147 32.41 -58.09 17.82
N GLU A 148 31.35 -57.81 17.05
CA GLU A 148 29.99 -57.38 17.45
C GLU A 148 29.87 -55.90 17.85
N GLY A 149 28.86 -55.11 17.49
CA GLY A 149 27.53 -55.31 16.95
C GLY A 149 26.68 -54.11 17.41
N LEU A 150 25.76 -53.65 16.55
CA LEU A 150 24.60 -52.79 16.85
C LEU A 150 24.79 -51.25 16.97
N ARG A 151 23.89 -50.56 16.23
CA ARG A 151 23.38 -49.18 16.38
C ARG A 151 23.93 -48.07 15.46
N GLN A 152 23.87 -48.28 14.15
CA GLN A 152 23.64 -47.18 13.18
C GLN A 152 22.13 -47.06 12.87
N ARG A 153 21.37 -46.44 13.76
CA ARG A 153 19.98 -45.99 13.48
C ARG A 153 19.62 -44.85 14.43
N LYS A 154 20.22 -43.67 14.23
CA LYS A 154 19.84 -42.43 14.95
C LYS A 154 20.22 -41.12 14.24
N THR A 155 21.01 -41.18 13.17
CA THR A 155 21.46 -40.01 12.41
C THR A 155 20.46 -39.59 11.32
N THR A 156 19.69 -40.52 10.77
CA THR A 156 18.63 -40.24 9.78
C THR A 156 17.38 -39.62 10.41
N ASP A 157 16.98 -40.03 11.62
CA ASP A 157 15.81 -39.46 12.30
C ASP A 157 16.08 -38.02 12.78
N LYS A 158 17.29 -37.72 13.28
CA LYS A 158 17.67 -36.34 13.63
C LYS A 158 17.72 -35.40 12.42
N LYS A 159 18.24 -35.85 11.27
CA LYS A 159 18.26 -35.05 10.04
C LYS A 159 16.85 -34.82 9.49
N LYS A 160 15.96 -35.82 9.55
CA LYS A 160 14.54 -35.63 9.21
C LYS A 160 13.83 -34.69 10.17
N GLU A 161 14.06 -34.81 11.48
CA GLU A 161 13.46 -33.90 12.46
C GLU A 161 13.96 -32.46 12.33
N GLU A 162 15.24 -32.23 12.02
CA GLU A 162 15.79 -30.89 11.79
C GLU A 162 15.31 -30.29 10.46
N GLN A 163 15.19 -31.12 9.41
CA GLN A 163 14.68 -30.70 8.11
C GLN A 163 13.15 -30.45 8.15
N ASP A 164 12.37 -31.25 8.88
CA ASP A 164 10.95 -31.00 9.14
C ASP A 164 10.74 -29.78 10.04
N LYS A 165 11.61 -29.54 11.04
CA LYS A 165 11.56 -28.32 11.86
C LYS A 165 11.93 -27.06 11.08
N MET A 166 12.94 -27.11 10.21
CA MET A 166 13.27 -25.99 9.31
C MET A 166 12.16 -25.75 8.29
N THR A 167 11.57 -26.80 7.72
CA THR A 167 10.45 -26.67 6.76
C THR A 167 9.19 -26.14 7.46
N ALA A 168 8.89 -26.61 8.67
CA ALA A 168 7.79 -26.10 9.48
C ALA A 168 8.02 -24.63 9.89
N LYS A 169 9.23 -24.26 10.32
CA LYS A 169 9.59 -22.88 10.67
C LYS A 169 9.52 -21.96 9.44
N ASN A 170 9.92 -22.43 8.26
CA ASN A 170 9.85 -21.67 7.01
C ASN A 170 8.39 -21.50 6.55
N GLN A 171 7.56 -22.54 6.63
CA GLN A 171 6.12 -22.45 6.39
C GLN A 171 5.40 -21.52 7.39
N GLN A 172 5.88 -21.45 8.63
CA GLN A 172 5.33 -20.58 9.66
C GLN A 172 5.71 -19.11 9.43
N GLY A 173 6.95 -18.84 8.97
CA GLY A 173 7.39 -17.52 8.53
C GLY A 173 6.66 -17.02 7.27
N ILE A 174 6.46 -17.88 6.28
CA ILE A 174 5.73 -17.57 5.04
C ILE A 174 4.25 -17.25 5.34
N LYS A 175 3.58 -18.06 6.17
CA LYS A 175 2.19 -17.79 6.58
C LYS A 175 2.05 -16.47 7.33
N LEU A 176 3.04 -16.13 8.16
CA LEU A 176 3.04 -14.87 8.90
C LEU A 176 3.20 -13.66 7.97
N SER A 177 4.05 -13.75 6.95
CA SER A 177 4.18 -12.74 5.90
C SER A 177 2.85 -12.48 5.17
N ALA A 178 2.10 -13.54 4.86
CA ALA A 178 0.79 -13.42 4.22
C ALA A 178 -0.24 -12.68 5.07
N TYR A 179 -0.32 -12.95 6.38
CA TYR A 179 -1.25 -12.24 7.26
C TYR A 179 -0.90 -10.77 7.45
N LEU A 180 0.40 -10.45 7.48
CA LEU A 180 0.84 -9.06 7.51
C LEU A 180 0.50 -8.31 6.24
N ASN A 181 0.67 -8.97 5.08
CA ASN A 181 0.27 -8.42 3.80
C ASN A 181 -1.21 -8.02 3.82
N LEU A 182 -2.08 -8.92 4.27
CA LEU A 182 -3.52 -8.66 4.39
C LEU A 182 -3.85 -7.52 5.34
N LEU A 183 -3.08 -7.33 6.43
CA LEU A 183 -3.32 -6.25 7.37
C LEU A 183 -2.87 -4.89 6.80
N ALA A 184 -1.74 -4.88 6.09
CA ALA A 184 -1.25 -3.70 5.38
C ALA A 184 -2.26 -3.30 4.30
N ASP A 185 -2.68 -4.25 3.46
CA ASP A 185 -3.69 -4.10 2.43
C ASP A 185 -5.03 -3.61 3.02
N PHE A 186 -5.51 -4.19 4.13
CA PHE A 186 -6.72 -3.71 4.80
C PHE A 186 -6.65 -2.22 5.18
N THR A 187 -5.50 -1.74 5.65
CA THR A 187 -5.39 -0.35 6.11
C THR A 187 -5.14 0.63 4.99
N HIS A 188 -4.41 0.20 3.96
CA HIS A 188 -4.35 0.82 2.63
C HIS A 188 -5.77 1.08 2.11
N ASN A 189 -6.58 0.03 2.06
CA ASN A 189 -7.93 0.04 1.52
C ASN A 189 -8.81 1.00 2.34
N MET A 190 -8.63 1.00 3.66
CA MET A 190 -9.30 1.95 4.55
C MET A 190 -8.98 3.41 4.21
N THR A 191 -7.76 3.72 3.79
CA THR A 191 -7.42 5.09 3.41
C THR A 191 -7.95 5.46 2.03
N ASP A 192 -8.03 4.50 1.10
CA ASP A 192 -8.71 4.72 -0.19
C ASP A 192 -10.18 5.09 0.00
N GLY A 193 -10.87 4.33 0.86
CA GLY A 193 -12.25 4.63 1.21
C GLY A 193 -12.42 5.99 1.89
N LEU A 194 -11.51 6.34 2.80
CA LEU A 194 -11.48 7.65 3.45
C LEU A 194 -11.31 8.78 2.41
N ALA A 195 -10.43 8.57 1.43
CA ALA A 195 -10.20 9.50 0.32
C ALA A 195 -11.42 9.65 -0.59
N MET A 196 -12.17 8.55 -0.87
CA MET A 196 -13.42 8.61 -1.64
C MET A 196 -14.43 9.55 -0.97
N ALA A 197 -14.63 9.39 0.34
CA ALA A 197 -15.53 10.24 1.09
C ALA A 197 -15.10 11.70 1.03
N ALA A 198 -13.86 12.02 1.43
CA ALA A 198 -13.40 13.40 1.46
C ALA A 198 -13.44 14.07 0.08
N SER A 199 -13.07 13.33 -0.98
CA SER A 199 -13.05 13.86 -2.34
C SER A 199 -14.45 14.15 -2.88
N PHE A 200 -15.44 13.26 -2.69
CA PHE A 200 -16.81 13.50 -3.16
C PHE A 200 -17.56 14.55 -2.34
N TYR A 201 -17.19 14.74 -1.07
CA TYR A 201 -17.71 15.83 -0.25
C TYR A 201 -17.05 17.18 -0.57
N ALA A 202 -15.80 17.16 -1.05
CA ALA A 202 -15.18 18.35 -1.64
C ALA A 202 -15.89 18.75 -2.93
N SER A 203 -15.91 17.87 -3.94
CA SER A 203 -16.77 18.05 -5.12
C SER A 203 -16.95 16.78 -5.96
N PRO A 204 -18.00 16.72 -6.82
CA PRO A 204 -18.20 15.56 -7.71
C PRO A 204 -17.02 15.31 -8.66
N ALA A 205 -16.35 16.38 -9.10
CA ALA A 205 -15.25 16.31 -10.04
C ALA A 205 -13.99 15.73 -9.37
N VAL A 206 -13.62 16.28 -8.22
CA VAL A 206 -12.51 15.77 -7.38
C VAL A 206 -12.76 14.32 -6.99
N GLY A 207 -13.97 13.99 -6.50
CA GLY A 207 -14.36 12.62 -6.17
C GLY A 207 -14.22 11.63 -7.32
N ALA A 208 -14.71 11.99 -8.51
CA ALA A 208 -14.63 11.12 -9.68
C ALA A 208 -13.18 10.94 -10.17
N THR A 209 -12.38 12.00 -10.17
CA THR A 209 -10.95 11.94 -10.51
C THR A 209 -10.18 11.04 -9.53
N THR A 210 -10.36 11.24 -8.22
CA THR A 210 -9.74 10.37 -7.20
C THR A 210 -10.17 8.92 -7.37
N ALA A 211 -11.46 8.65 -7.62
CA ALA A 211 -11.96 7.29 -7.81
C ALA A 211 -11.30 6.57 -9.01
N VAL A 212 -11.09 7.28 -10.12
CA VAL A 212 -10.38 6.74 -11.29
C VAL A 212 -8.90 6.50 -10.97
N ALA A 213 -8.25 7.43 -10.28
CA ALA A 213 -6.87 7.29 -9.85
C ALA A 213 -6.66 6.06 -8.98
N VAL A 214 -7.53 5.90 -7.97
CA VAL A 214 -7.54 4.78 -7.05
C VAL A 214 -7.81 3.47 -7.77
N PHE A 215 -8.83 3.43 -8.61
CA PHE A 215 -9.14 2.25 -9.42
C PHE A 215 -7.91 1.73 -10.21
N PHE A 216 -7.14 2.64 -10.82
CA PHE A 216 -5.98 2.25 -11.61
C PHE A 216 -4.76 1.83 -10.80
N HIS A 217 -4.61 2.26 -9.55
CA HIS A 217 -3.54 1.76 -8.68
C HIS A 217 -3.95 0.52 -7.89
N GLU A 218 -5.25 0.30 -7.63
CA GLU A 218 -5.75 -0.92 -7.00
C GLU A 218 -5.51 -2.16 -7.86
N ILE A 219 -5.68 -2.07 -9.18
CA ILE A 219 -5.47 -3.23 -10.06
C ILE A 219 -4.05 -3.82 -9.91
N PRO A 220 -2.96 -3.04 -10.02
CA PRO A 220 -1.62 -3.51 -9.72
C PRO A 220 -1.41 -4.05 -8.32
N HIS A 221 -1.91 -3.34 -7.30
CA HIS A 221 -1.73 -3.70 -5.89
C HIS A 221 -2.39 -5.05 -5.59
N GLU A 222 -3.64 -5.22 -5.99
CA GLU A 222 -4.41 -6.45 -5.81
C GLU A 222 -3.75 -7.66 -6.51
N VAL A 223 -3.14 -7.43 -7.68
CA VAL A 223 -2.40 -8.47 -8.41
C VAL A 223 -1.11 -8.86 -7.67
N GLY A 224 -0.40 -7.90 -7.09
CA GLY A 224 0.79 -8.14 -6.26
C GLY A 224 0.47 -8.91 -4.99
N ASP A 225 -0.55 -8.47 -4.25
CA ASP A 225 -0.99 -9.11 -3.01
C ASP A 225 -1.51 -10.52 -3.26
N TYR A 226 -2.29 -10.71 -4.33
CA TYR A 226 -2.69 -12.03 -4.80
C TYR A 226 -1.47 -12.94 -5.06
N ALA A 227 -0.43 -12.43 -5.72
CA ALA A 227 0.78 -13.20 -5.98
C ALA A 227 1.48 -13.61 -4.68
N ILE A 228 1.60 -12.71 -3.70
CA ILE A 228 2.20 -12.98 -2.38
C ILE A 228 1.41 -14.07 -1.64
N LEU A 229 0.07 -13.99 -1.64
CA LEU A 229 -0.79 -14.98 -0.99
C LEU A 229 -0.66 -16.37 -1.61
N VAL A 230 -0.66 -16.45 -2.94
CA VAL A 230 -0.50 -17.71 -3.68
C VAL A 230 0.89 -18.31 -3.42
N GLN A 231 1.95 -17.50 -3.47
CA GLN A 231 3.31 -17.94 -3.11
C GLN A 231 3.41 -18.40 -1.66
N SER A 232 2.58 -17.82 -0.79
CA SER A 232 2.48 -18.21 0.62
C SER A 232 1.67 -19.49 0.87
N GLY A 233 1.20 -20.14 -0.20
CA GLY A 233 0.51 -21.43 -0.15
C GLY A 233 -1.02 -21.33 -0.11
N PHE A 234 -1.60 -20.15 -0.34
CA PHE A 234 -3.04 -20.02 -0.52
C PHE A 234 -3.43 -20.59 -1.88
N SER A 235 -4.58 -21.27 -1.95
CA SER A 235 -5.17 -21.58 -3.26
C SER A 235 -5.71 -20.29 -3.87
N LYS A 236 -5.81 -20.23 -5.20
CA LYS A 236 -6.37 -19.08 -5.93
C LYS A 236 -7.68 -18.55 -5.32
N LYS A 237 -8.62 -19.47 -5.03
CA LYS A 237 -9.90 -19.09 -4.39
C LYS A 237 -9.71 -18.50 -2.99
N LYS A 238 -8.79 -19.04 -2.18
CA LYS A 238 -8.52 -18.51 -0.84
C LYS A 238 -7.83 -17.15 -0.90
N ALA A 239 -6.88 -16.96 -1.80
CA ALA A 239 -6.22 -15.67 -2.00
C ALA A 239 -7.23 -14.59 -2.40
N MET A 240 -8.07 -14.85 -3.39
CA MET A 240 -9.13 -13.92 -3.81
C MET A 240 -10.14 -13.60 -2.69
N MET A 241 -10.52 -14.58 -1.87
CA MET A 241 -11.43 -14.32 -0.73
C MET A 241 -10.76 -13.51 0.38
N ALA A 242 -9.44 -13.64 0.54
CA ALA A 242 -8.69 -12.86 1.50
C ALA A 242 -8.63 -11.38 1.05
N GLN A 243 -8.38 -11.12 -0.24
CA GLN A 243 -8.47 -9.75 -0.81
C GLN A 243 -9.88 -9.17 -0.72
N PHE A 244 -10.92 -9.96 -0.97
CA PHE A 244 -12.29 -9.48 -0.74
C PHE A 244 -12.57 -9.15 0.74
N THR A 245 -11.79 -9.70 1.68
CA THR A 245 -11.90 -9.36 3.10
C THR A 245 -11.21 -8.03 3.40
N THR A 246 -10.11 -7.69 2.73
CA THR A 246 -9.41 -6.40 2.90
C THR A 246 -10.23 -5.23 2.33
N ALA A 247 -11.05 -5.47 1.30
CA ALA A 247 -12.05 -4.53 0.79
C ALA A 247 -13.06 -4.03 1.86
N VAL A 248 -13.28 -4.77 2.95
CA VAL A 248 -14.10 -4.27 4.08
C VAL A 248 -13.46 -3.03 4.72
N GLY A 249 -12.13 -2.94 4.70
CA GLY A 249 -11.37 -1.77 5.10
C GLY A 249 -11.80 -0.53 4.33
N ALA A 250 -11.94 -0.64 3.00
CA ALA A 250 -12.37 0.48 2.16
C ALA A 250 -13.77 1.00 2.51
N PHE A 251 -14.73 0.10 2.74
CA PHE A 251 -16.04 0.53 3.22
C PHE A 251 -15.97 1.19 4.61
N LEU A 252 -15.18 0.63 5.53
CA LEU A 252 -14.99 1.21 6.86
C LEU A 252 -14.41 2.63 6.75
N GLY A 253 -13.38 2.81 5.94
CA GLY A 253 -12.78 4.12 5.66
C GLY A 253 -13.78 5.12 5.08
N THR A 254 -14.59 4.66 4.12
CA THR A 254 -15.63 5.48 3.49
C THR A 254 -16.67 5.95 4.51
N PHE A 255 -17.14 5.05 5.38
CA PHE A 255 -18.10 5.42 6.41
C PHE A 255 -17.49 6.35 7.46
N ILE A 256 -16.23 6.13 7.86
CA ILE A 256 -15.51 7.04 8.75
C ILE A 256 -15.40 8.43 8.11
N GLY A 257 -15.02 8.51 6.83
CA GLY A 257 -14.93 9.77 6.09
C GLY A 257 -16.27 10.48 5.98
N ILE A 258 -17.34 9.77 5.61
CA ILE A 258 -18.71 10.31 5.58
C ILE A 258 -19.09 10.88 6.95
N MET A 259 -18.79 10.14 8.04
CA MET A 259 -19.09 10.61 9.40
C MET A 259 -18.32 11.88 9.75
N ILE A 260 -17.05 11.99 9.38
CA ILE A 260 -16.22 13.18 9.60
C ILE A 260 -16.80 14.37 8.82
N GLU A 261 -17.12 14.19 7.54
CA GLU A 261 -17.62 15.25 6.67
C GLU A 261 -19.03 15.74 7.07
N GLU A 262 -19.96 14.83 7.34
CA GLU A 262 -21.31 15.18 7.79
C GLU A 262 -21.29 15.90 9.15
N SER A 263 -20.40 15.47 10.07
CA SER A 263 -20.23 16.15 11.36
C SER A 263 -19.63 17.55 11.21
N SER A 264 -18.70 17.70 10.25
CA SER A 264 -18.05 18.96 9.88
C SER A 264 -19.07 19.95 9.27
N LEU A 265 -19.92 19.47 8.36
CA LEU A 265 -21.00 20.24 7.72
C LEU A 265 -22.10 20.66 8.71
N SER A 266 -22.53 19.75 9.58
CA SER A 266 -23.56 20.01 10.59
C SER A 266 -23.11 21.08 11.61
N SER A 267 -21.83 21.03 12.00
CA SER A 267 -21.20 22.06 12.84
C SER A 267 -21.23 23.44 12.15
N GLY A 268 -21.09 23.49 10.83
CA GLY A 268 -21.16 24.73 10.05
C GLY A 268 -22.55 25.35 9.86
N ILE A 269 -23.61 24.56 9.88
CA ILE A 269 -25.00 25.06 9.80
C ILE A 269 -25.42 25.72 11.12
N GLN A 270 -24.97 25.20 12.27
CA GLN A 270 -25.16 25.83 13.57
C GLN A 270 -24.35 27.15 13.69
N GLU A 271 -23.18 27.22 13.05
CA GLU A 271 -22.27 28.38 13.06
C GLU A 271 -22.74 29.56 12.19
N LYS A 272 -23.36 29.34 11.03
CA LYS A 272 -23.89 30.44 10.18
C LYS A 272 -25.01 31.26 10.87
N ALA A 273 -25.63 30.74 11.92
CA ALA A 273 -26.61 31.47 12.73
C ALA A 273 -25.96 32.43 13.77
N SER A 274 -24.65 32.30 14.05
CA SER A 274 -23.91 33.14 15.01
C SER A 274 -22.72 33.81 14.32
N ALA A 275 -22.99 34.82 13.49
CA ALA A 275 -22.03 35.54 12.65
C ALA A 275 -20.99 36.40 13.39
N ILE A 276 -20.53 36.03 14.60
CA ILE A 276 -19.56 36.83 15.37
C ILE A 276 -18.32 36.05 15.85
N THR A 277 -18.32 34.72 15.98
CA THR A 277 -17.11 34.03 16.51
C THR A 277 -16.97 32.56 16.11
N SER A 278 -16.70 32.23 14.84
CA SER A 278 -16.24 30.88 14.49
C SER A 278 -14.76 30.92 14.09
N THR A 279 -13.87 30.80 15.07
CA THR A 279 -12.49 30.38 14.80
C THR A 279 -12.53 28.89 14.49
N GLY A 280 -12.26 28.51 13.24
CA GLY A 280 -11.97 27.13 12.89
C GLY A 280 -10.68 26.66 13.56
N LEU A 281 -10.07 25.59 13.04
CA LEU A 281 -8.98 24.93 13.74
C LEU A 281 -7.80 25.88 13.96
N LEU A 282 -7.38 26.04 15.21
CA LEU A 282 -6.26 26.91 15.62
C LEU A 282 -6.37 28.35 15.11
N GLY A 283 -7.59 28.88 14.98
CA GLY A 283 -7.82 30.26 14.53
C GLY A 283 -7.87 30.45 13.02
N THR A 284 -7.76 29.37 12.25
CA THR A 284 -7.95 29.35 10.79
C THR A 284 -9.41 29.08 10.41
N ASP A 285 -9.77 29.14 9.14
CA ASP A 285 -11.07 28.73 8.61
C ASP A 285 -11.22 27.20 8.41
N LEU A 286 -10.15 26.42 8.65
CA LEU A 286 -10.13 24.97 8.44
C LEU A 286 -11.05 24.21 9.39
N ARG A 287 -11.70 23.20 8.85
CA ARG A 287 -12.42 22.16 9.57
C ARG A 287 -11.64 20.85 9.58
N VAL A 288 -12.11 19.90 10.39
CA VAL A 288 -11.49 18.57 10.48
C VAL A 288 -11.64 17.80 9.17
N GLY A 289 -12.76 17.96 8.45
CA GLY A 289 -12.96 17.36 7.11
C GLY A 289 -11.91 17.81 6.09
N ASP A 290 -11.54 19.09 6.11
CA ASP A 290 -10.53 19.65 5.21
C ASP A 290 -9.12 19.03 5.38
N LEU A 291 -8.87 18.35 6.51
CA LEU A 291 -7.61 17.64 6.77
C LEU A 291 -7.61 16.19 6.30
N VAL A 292 -8.75 15.66 5.87
CA VAL A 292 -8.86 14.26 5.42
C VAL A 292 -8.16 14.04 4.08
N ILE A 293 -8.32 14.94 3.10
CA ILE A 293 -7.59 14.88 1.83
C ILE A 293 -6.06 14.97 2.04
N PRO A 294 -5.53 15.96 2.79
CA PRO A 294 -4.10 16.00 3.13
C PRO A 294 -3.62 14.73 3.81
N PHE A 295 -4.37 14.20 4.79
CA PHE A 295 -4.04 12.95 5.46
C PHE A 295 -3.95 11.78 4.48
N ALA A 296 -4.94 11.61 3.59
CA ALA A 296 -4.93 10.55 2.58
C ALA A 296 -3.74 10.71 1.62
N ALA A 297 -3.48 11.93 1.13
CA ALA A 297 -2.35 12.22 0.25
C ALA A 297 -0.99 11.89 0.91
N GLY A 298 -0.86 12.15 2.21
CA GLY A 298 0.32 11.75 2.99
C GLY A 298 0.48 10.23 3.09
N GLY A 299 -0.63 9.52 3.29
CA GLY A 299 -0.65 8.06 3.28
C GLY A 299 -0.25 7.46 1.92
N PHE A 300 -0.85 7.96 0.84
CA PHE A 300 -0.51 7.57 -0.53
C PHE A 300 0.96 7.85 -0.87
N LEU A 301 1.50 8.98 -0.40
CA LEU A 301 2.92 9.28 -0.56
C LEU A 301 3.80 8.26 0.16
N TYR A 302 3.43 7.83 1.38
CA TYR A 302 4.16 6.77 2.10
C TYR A 302 4.10 5.43 1.36
N ILE A 303 2.89 5.00 0.96
CA ILE A 303 2.67 3.73 0.26
C ILE A 303 3.53 3.68 -1.02
N ALA A 304 3.47 4.72 -1.85
CA ALA A 304 4.25 4.80 -3.07
C ALA A 304 5.76 4.75 -2.80
N THR A 305 6.25 5.60 -1.89
CA THR A 305 7.70 5.85 -1.76
C THR A 305 8.43 4.88 -0.86
N VAL A 306 7.78 4.39 0.19
CA VAL A 306 8.38 3.49 1.18
C VAL A 306 7.85 2.07 1.04
N GLY A 307 6.58 1.91 0.68
CA GLY A 307 5.97 0.60 0.46
C GLY A 307 6.46 -0.06 -0.82
N VAL A 308 6.40 0.67 -1.95
CA VAL A 308 6.50 0.04 -3.29
C VAL A 308 7.82 0.32 -4.01
N ILE A 309 8.27 1.58 -4.07
CA ILE A 309 9.50 1.95 -4.81
C ILE A 309 10.72 1.09 -4.41
N PRO A 310 10.98 0.78 -3.12
CA PRO A 310 12.13 -0.03 -2.75
C PRO A 310 12.14 -1.42 -3.40
N GLU A 311 10.98 -2.04 -3.62
CA GLU A 311 10.87 -3.35 -4.28
C GLU A 311 11.19 -3.26 -5.77
N LEU A 312 10.88 -2.13 -6.41
CA LEU A 312 11.21 -1.87 -7.82
C LEU A 312 12.71 -1.58 -8.03
N LEU A 313 13.46 -1.26 -6.96
CA LEU A 313 14.89 -1.00 -7.05
C LEU A 313 15.74 -2.28 -6.99
N ASP A 314 15.13 -3.45 -6.71
CA ASP A 314 15.84 -4.72 -6.66
C ASP A 314 16.27 -5.21 -8.06
N VAL A 315 17.52 -5.66 -8.17
CA VAL A 315 18.12 -6.09 -9.45
C VAL A 315 18.60 -7.55 -9.39
N THR A 316 18.50 -8.26 -10.52
CA THR A 316 18.85 -9.69 -10.60
C THR A 316 20.34 -9.95 -10.78
N GLY A 317 21.14 -8.91 -11.05
CA GLY A 317 22.57 -9.00 -11.34
C GLY A 317 22.87 -9.31 -12.82
N ASN A 318 21.83 -9.48 -13.66
CA ASN A 318 21.97 -9.64 -15.10
C ASN A 318 21.75 -8.30 -15.79
N LEU A 319 22.85 -7.59 -16.09
CA LEU A 319 22.85 -6.24 -16.65
C LEU A 319 21.92 -6.05 -17.86
N LYS A 320 21.85 -7.03 -18.78
CA LYS A 320 21.00 -6.92 -19.98
C LYS A 320 19.51 -7.02 -19.63
N LYS A 321 19.15 -7.93 -18.71
CA LYS A 321 17.78 -8.13 -18.26
C LYS A 321 17.34 -6.94 -17.40
N ASP A 322 18.15 -6.57 -16.41
CA ASP A 322 17.86 -5.48 -15.47
C ASP A 322 17.69 -4.15 -16.20
N ARG A 323 18.54 -3.85 -17.20
CA ARG A 323 18.39 -2.61 -18.00
C ARG A 323 17.09 -2.59 -18.81
N LYS A 324 16.70 -3.73 -19.39
CA LYS A 324 15.44 -3.83 -20.16
C LYS A 324 14.25 -3.65 -19.22
N GLN A 325 14.31 -4.30 -18.07
CA GLN A 325 13.29 -4.24 -17.03
C GLN A 325 13.10 -2.82 -16.50
N ALA A 326 14.19 -2.16 -16.10
CA ALA A 326 14.15 -0.77 -15.62
C ALA A 326 13.57 0.18 -16.67
N PHE A 327 13.92 0.02 -17.95
CA PHE A 327 13.34 0.84 -19.01
C PHE A 327 11.82 0.64 -19.14
N THR A 328 11.35 -0.61 -19.06
CA THR A 328 9.90 -0.90 -19.12
C THR A 328 9.15 -0.41 -17.89
N GLU A 329 9.75 -0.51 -16.70
CA GLU A 329 9.21 0.00 -15.44
C GLU A 329 9.10 1.53 -15.46
N PHE A 330 10.15 2.25 -15.85
CA PHE A 330 10.10 3.71 -16.00
C PHE A 330 9.09 4.16 -17.05
N ALA A 331 9.00 3.45 -18.19
CA ALA A 331 8.00 3.77 -19.20
C ALA A 331 6.57 3.57 -18.65
N ALA A 332 6.32 2.49 -17.93
CA ALA A 332 5.02 2.22 -17.29
C ALA A 332 4.68 3.27 -16.23
N MET A 333 5.65 3.66 -15.40
CA MET A 333 5.49 4.73 -14.42
C MET A 333 5.15 6.07 -15.06
N LEU A 334 5.81 6.44 -16.17
CA LEU A 334 5.47 7.64 -16.93
C LEU A 334 4.08 7.57 -17.58
N VAL A 335 3.64 6.38 -17.99
CA VAL A 335 2.27 6.19 -18.50
C VAL A 335 1.24 6.40 -17.39
N GLY A 336 1.48 5.87 -16.17
CA GLY A 336 0.62 6.13 -15.02
C GLY A 336 0.55 7.60 -14.65
N LEU A 337 1.70 8.28 -14.59
CA LEU A 337 1.77 9.73 -14.35
C LEU A 337 1.08 10.53 -15.45
N GLY A 338 1.27 10.15 -16.71
CA GLY A 338 0.67 10.79 -17.87
C GLY A 338 -0.86 10.65 -17.89
N LEU A 339 -1.38 9.49 -17.48
CA LEU A 339 -2.82 9.27 -17.31
C LEU A 339 -3.38 10.26 -16.27
N MET A 340 -2.73 10.38 -15.11
CA MET A 340 -3.16 11.33 -14.08
C MET A 340 -3.04 12.78 -14.52
N PHE A 341 -1.98 13.13 -15.24
CA PHE A 341 -1.82 14.46 -15.82
C PHE A 341 -3.01 14.81 -16.74
N VAL A 342 -3.41 13.89 -17.63
CA VAL A 342 -4.54 14.13 -18.54
C VAL A 342 -5.85 14.31 -17.78
N ILE A 343 -6.09 13.51 -16.74
CA ILE A 343 -7.32 13.62 -15.94
C ILE A 343 -7.34 14.95 -15.18
N ALA A 344 -6.28 15.27 -14.44
CA ALA A 344 -6.17 16.51 -13.65
C ALA A 344 -6.23 17.77 -14.53
N TRP A 345 -5.58 17.73 -15.70
CA TRP A 345 -5.57 18.87 -16.63
C TRP A 345 -6.95 19.16 -17.21
N ASN A 346 -7.74 18.12 -17.52
CA ASN A 346 -9.08 18.27 -18.05
C ASN A 346 -10.11 18.66 -16.97
N ASP A 347 -9.80 18.43 -15.70
CA ASP A 347 -10.63 18.85 -14.56
C ASP A 347 -10.59 20.37 -14.38
N ILE A 348 -9.42 20.99 -14.57
CA ILE A 348 -9.22 22.45 -14.48
C ILE A 348 -9.92 23.20 -15.63
N ALA A 349 -10.25 22.52 -16.73
CA ALA A 349 -10.80 23.12 -17.95
C ALA A 349 -12.34 23.00 -18.09
N ALA A 350 -13.03 22.39 -17.11
CA ALA A 350 -14.46 22.09 -17.16
C ALA A 350 -15.31 23.06 -16.30
#